data_AF-A0A960RAJ4-F1
#
_entry.id   AF-A0A960RAJ4-F1
#
_cell.length_a   1.000
_cell.length_b   1.000
_cell.length_c   1.000
_cell.angle_alpha   90.00
_cell.angle_beta   90.00
_cell.angle_gamma   90.00
#
_symmetry.space_group_name_H-M   'P 1'
#
loop_
_entity.id
_entity.type
_entity.pdbx_description
1 polymer ?
#
loop_
_entity_poly.entity_id
_entity_poly.type
_entity_poly.pdbx_seq_one_letter_code
_entity_poly.pdbx_strand_id
1 'polypeptide(L)'
;MIHALHGNLGQPSDWDRLGLADLSAADLWEWQERVPGIGLNSFGGAYSQSVGRWDSTSVVMGYSLGGRLALHALLARPELWKGAVV
;
A
#
# COMPACT_ATOMS: atom_id res chain seq x y z
N MET A 1 6.16 2.69 -10.72
CA MET A 1 6.35 2.69 -9.25
C MET A 1 5.59 1.55 -8.58
N ILE A 2 6.23 0.85 -7.65
CA ILE A 2 5.62 -0.18 -6.78
C ILE A 2 5.36 0.44 -5.42
N HIS A 3 4.14 0.34 -4.92
CA HIS A 3 3.74 0.78 -3.58
C HIS A 3 3.57 -0.43 -2.68
N ALA A 4 4.42 -0.57 -1.66
CA ALA A 4 4.53 -1.79 -0.87
C ALA A 4 4.02 -1.59 0.57
N LEU A 5 3.09 -2.46 0.99
CA LEU A 5 2.42 -2.44 2.29
C LEU A 5 2.82 -3.67 3.09
N HIS A 6 3.56 -3.49 4.19
CA HIS A 6 4.00 -4.62 5.02
C HIS A 6 2.83 -5.26 5.79
N GLY A 7 3.08 -6.39 6.45
CA GLY A 7 2.08 -7.09 7.26
C GLY A 7 2.02 -6.59 8.69
N ASN A 8 1.13 -7.19 9.48
CA ASN A 8 1.10 -6.98 10.92
C ASN A 8 2.42 -7.49 11.52
N LEU A 9 3.02 -6.74 12.44
CA LEU A 9 4.40 -6.92 12.96
C LEU A 9 5.53 -6.72 11.93
N GLY A 10 5.19 -6.31 10.71
CA GLY A 10 6.16 -5.98 9.66
C GLY A 10 6.67 -4.54 9.76
N GLN A 11 7.55 -4.21 8.82
CA GLN A 11 8.15 -2.88 8.70
C GLN A 11 8.55 -2.60 7.23
N PRO A 12 8.76 -1.33 6.85
CA PRO A 12 9.17 -0.99 5.48
C PRO A 12 10.42 -1.74 4.98
N SER A 13 11.39 -2.01 5.85
CA SER A 13 12.64 -2.70 5.47
C SER A 13 12.47 -4.17 5.11
N ASP A 14 11.28 -4.76 5.28
CA ASP A 14 11.02 -6.14 4.81
C ASP A 14 11.19 -6.25 3.28
N TRP A 15 10.97 -5.14 2.57
CA TRP A 15 11.06 -5.05 1.12
C TRP A 15 12.49 -4.93 0.59
N ASP A 16 13.46 -4.55 1.43
CA ASP A 16 14.86 -4.33 1.03
C ASP A 16 15.48 -5.59 0.39
N ARG A 17 15.07 -6.77 0.85
CA ARG A 17 15.55 -8.07 0.35
C ARG A 17 15.19 -8.35 -1.10
N LEU A 18 14.21 -7.63 -1.65
CA LEU A 18 13.79 -7.80 -3.05
C LEU A 18 14.67 -7.04 -4.03
N GLY A 19 15.44 -6.05 -3.58
CA GLY A 19 16.36 -5.28 -4.44
C GLY A 19 15.65 -4.51 -5.57
N LEU A 20 14.40 -4.10 -5.37
CA LEU A 20 13.60 -3.40 -6.39
C LEU A 20 13.90 -1.90 -6.37
N ALA A 21 14.35 -1.35 -7.50
CA ALA A 21 14.79 0.05 -7.59
C ALA A 21 13.64 1.09 -7.59
N ASP A 22 12.44 0.71 -7.99
CA ASP A 22 11.27 1.60 -8.10
C ASP A 22 10.15 1.15 -7.12
N LEU A 23 10.51 1.03 -5.84
CA LEU A 23 9.62 0.62 -4.76
C LEU A 23 9.55 1.69 -3.67
N SER A 24 8.33 2.05 -3.28
CA SER A 24 8.01 2.91 -2.15
C SER A 24 7.31 2.07 -1.09
N ALA A 25 7.98 1.86 0.04
CA ALA A 25 7.46 1.09 1.17
C ALA A 25 6.77 2.03 2.17
N ALA A 26 5.49 1.78 2.46
CA ALA A 26 4.75 2.54 3.46
C ALA A 26 4.92 1.94 4.86
N ASP A 27 5.12 2.80 5.85
CA ASP A 27 5.03 2.42 7.27
C ASP A 27 3.56 2.45 7.72
N LEU A 28 2.98 1.27 7.93
CA LEU A 28 1.58 1.14 8.35
C LEU A 28 1.35 1.55 9.81
N TRP A 29 2.39 1.58 10.64
CA TRP A 29 2.30 2.01 12.03
C TRP A 29 2.14 3.52 12.09
N GLU A 30 2.91 4.27 11.29
CA GLU A 30 2.67 5.70 11.14
C GLU A 30 1.26 6.01 10.63
N TRP A 31 0.73 5.18 9.71
CA TRP A 31 -0.66 5.33 9.26
C TRP A 31 -1.67 5.10 10.38
N GLN A 32 -1.43 4.11 11.23
CA GLN A 32 -2.28 3.83 12.38
C GLN A 32 -2.22 4.95 13.43
N GLU A 33 -1.07 5.57 13.64
CA GLU A 33 -0.91 6.73 14.53
C GLU A 33 -1.59 7.98 13.95
N ARG A 34 -1.47 8.22 12.64
CA ARG A 34 -2.11 9.35 11.94
C ARG A 34 -3.63 9.24 11.93
N VAL A 35 -4.17 8.04 11.72
CA VAL A 35 -5.62 7.79 11.64
C VAL A 35 -5.99 6.56 12.47
N PRO A 36 -6.09 6.70 13.80
CA PRO A 36 -6.40 5.58 14.69
C PRO A 36 -7.74 4.92 14.34
N GLY A 37 -7.74 3.59 14.27
CA GLY A 37 -8.95 2.81 13.99
C GLY A 37 -9.45 2.89 12.55
N ILE A 38 -8.62 3.32 11.60
CA ILE A 38 -8.98 3.31 10.18
C ILE A 38 -9.35 1.89 9.71
N GLY A 39 -10.56 1.75 9.16
CA GLY A 39 -11.01 0.48 8.59
C GLY A 39 -10.37 0.18 7.24
N LEU A 40 -10.35 -1.10 6.82
CA LEU A 40 -9.69 -1.54 5.59
C LEU A 40 -10.17 -0.77 4.34
N ASN A 41 -11.49 -0.59 4.19
CA ASN A 41 -12.08 0.15 3.08
C ASN A 41 -11.63 1.63 3.07
N SER A 42 -11.69 2.29 4.23
CA SER A 42 -11.30 3.70 4.38
C SER A 42 -9.80 3.89 4.13
N PHE A 43 -8.97 2.94 4.56
CA PHE A 43 -7.54 2.95 4.27
C PHE A 43 -7.28 2.91 2.77
N GLY A 44 -7.92 2.01 2.02
CA GLY A 44 -7.69 1.87 0.58
C GLY A 44 -7.88 3.19 -0.18
N GLY A 45 -8.94 3.94 0.16
CA GLY A 45 -9.19 5.27 -0.39
C GLY A 45 -8.17 6.32 0.08
N ALA A 46 -7.89 6.38 1.38
CA ALA A 46 -6.97 7.36 1.96
C ALA A 46 -5.53 7.16 1.45
N TYR A 47 -5.06 5.92 1.39
CA TYR A 47 -3.74 5.57 0.87
C TYR A 47 -3.62 5.92 -0.61
N SER A 48 -4.61 5.55 -1.42
CA SER A 48 -4.63 5.89 -2.86
C SER A 48 -4.62 7.40 -3.11
N GLN A 49 -5.22 8.21 -2.23
CA GLN A 49 -5.14 9.67 -2.29
C GLN A 49 -3.74 10.18 -1.92
N SER A 50 -3.08 9.56 -0.93
CA SER A 50 -1.74 9.95 -0.48
C SER A 50 -0.63 9.68 -1.50
N VAL A 51 -0.81 8.68 -2.36
CA VAL A 51 0.11 8.32 -3.45
C VAL A 51 0.25 9.47 -4.47
N GLY A 52 -0.69 10.41 -4.49
CA GLY A 52 -0.56 11.67 -5.22
C GLY A 52 -0.85 11.52 -6.71
N ARG A 53 0.15 11.80 -7.57
CA ARG A 53 -0.04 11.88 -9.03
C ARG A 53 -0.49 10.54 -9.58
N TRP A 54 -1.51 10.58 -10.41
CA TRP A 54 -1.98 9.41 -11.13
C TRP A 54 -0.91 8.94 -12.10
N ASP A 55 -0.38 7.76 -11.80
CA ASP A 55 0.46 6.98 -12.70
C ASP A 55 -0.25 5.65 -12.92
N SER A 56 -0.88 5.48 -14.07
CA SER A 56 -1.61 4.26 -14.43
C SER A 56 -0.69 3.04 -14.60
N THR A 57 0.62 3.21 -14.43
CA THR A 57 1.59 2.12 -14.41
C THR A 57 1.91 1.63 -12.99
N SER A 58 1.40 2.29 -11.95
CA SER A 58 1.68 1.95 -10.55
C SER A 58 1.06 0.62 -10.13
N VAL A 59 1.79 -0.15 -9.34
CA VAL A 59 1.32 -1.42 -8.75
C VAL A 59 1.30 -1.27 -7.24
N VAL A 60 0.23 -1.75 -6.59
CA VAL A 60 0.21 -1.89 -5.13
C VAL A 60 0.52 -3.32 -4.75
N MET A 61 1.38 -3.54 -3.76
CA MET A 61 1.68 -4.86 -3.26
C MET A 61 1.65 -4.90 -1.75
N GLY A 62 1.36 -6.06 -1.19
CA GLY A 62 1.49 -6.26 0.24
C GLY A 62 1.38 -7.72 0.62
N TYR A 63 1.72 -8.02 1.88
CA TYR A 63 1.60 -9.35 2.43
C TYR A 63 0.78 -9.32 3.72
N SER A 64 0.03 -10.39 4.03
CA SER A 64 -0.81 -10.49 5.24
C SER A 64 -1.77 -9.29 5.40
N LEU A 65 -1.65 -8.47 6.45
CA LEU A 65 -2.41 -7.22 6.60
C LEU A 65 -2.23 -6.30 5.39
N GLY A 66 -1.00 -6.09 4.94
CA GLY A 66 -0.68 -5.28 3.77
C GLY A 66 -1.31 -5.80 2.49
N GLY A 67 -1.44 -7.12 2.33
CA GLY A 67 -2.13 -7.73 1.19
C GLY A 67 -3.62 -7.39 1.18
N ARG A 68 -4.27 -7.43 2.35
CA ARG A 68 -5.68 -6.97 2.49
C ARG A 68 -5.80 -5.49 2.13
N LEU A 69 -4.92 -4.65 2.67
CA LEU A 69 -4.92 -3.21 2.41
C LEU A 69 -4.64 -2.88 0.94
N ALA A 70 -3.73 -3.63 0.29
CA ALA A 70 -3.42 -3.50 -1.13
C ALA A 70 -4.64 -3.81 -2.01
N LEU A 71 -5.37 -4.88 -1.69
CA LEU A 71 -6.63 -5.20 -2.37
C LEU A 71 -7.66 -4.08 -2.19
N HIS A 72 -7.81 -3.54 -0.97
CA HIS A 72 -8.73 -2.44 -0.72
C HIS A 72 -8.30 -1.14 -1.43
N ALA A 73 -7.00 -0.87 -1.59
CA ALA A 73 -6.51 0.25 -2.38
C ALA A 73 -6.86 0.08 -3.87
N LEU A 74 -6.63 -1.12 -4.44
CA LEU A 74 -7.00 -1.46 -5.81
C LEU A 74 -8.51 -1.27 -6.05
N LEU A 75 -9.35 -1.82 -5.17
CA LEU A 75 -10.81 -1.72 -5.30
C LEU A 75 -11.32 -0.28 -5.12
N ALA A 76 -10.68 0.52 -4.26
CA ALA A 76 -11.11 1.89 -4.01
C ALA A 76 -10.83 2.83 -5.19
N ARG A 77 -9.73 2.61 -5.93
CA ARG A 77 -9.27 3.46 -7.05
C ARG A 77 -8.66 2.61 -8.18
N PRO A 78 -9.45 1.75 -8.86
CA PRO A 78 -8.92 0.81 -9.85
C PRO A 78 -8.23 1.49 -11.04
N GLU A 79 -8.54 2.75 -11.32
CA GLU A 79 -7.90 3.56 -12.35
C GLU A 79 -6.49 4.06 -11.98
N LEU A 80 -6.14 4.04 -10.69
CA LEU A 80 -4.80 4.40 -10.20
C LEU A 80 -3.82 3.23 -10.31
N TRP A 81 -4.31 2.00 -10.16
CA TRP A 81 -3.46 0.82 -9.99
C TRP A 81 -3.53 -0.07 -11.23
N LYS A 82 -2.37 -0.31 -11.85
CA LYS A 82 -2.21 -1.30 -12.93
C LYS A 82 -2.56 -2.73 -12.48
N GLY A 83 -2.39 -3.01 -11.18
CA GLY A 83 -2.70 -4.29 -10.57
C GLY A 83 -2.27 -4.36 -9.11
N ALA A 84 -2.53 -5.50 -8.48
CA ALA A 84 -2.10 -5.78 -7.11
C ALA A 84 -1.40 -7.13 -6.97
N VAL A 85 -0.43 -7.21 -6.06
CA VAL A 85 0.21 -8.45 -5.58
C VAL A 85 -0.12 -8.61 -4.10
N VAL A 86 -0.79 -9.71 -3.72
CA VAL A 86 -1.37 -9.91 -2.38
C VAL A 86 -0.98 -11.23 -1.74
#